data_AF-A0A839SNS0-F1
#
_entry.id   AF-A0A839SNS0-F1
#
_cell.length_a   1.000
_cell.length_b   1.000
_cell.length_c   1.000
_cell.angle_alpha   90.00
_cell.angle_beta   90.00
_cell.angle_gamma   90.00
#
_symmetry.space_group_name_H-M   'P 1'
#
loop_
_entity.id
_entity.type
_entity.pdbx_description
1 polymer ?
#
loop_
_entity_poly.entity_id
_entity_poly.type
_entity_poly.pdbx_seq_one_letter_code
_entity_poly.pdbx_strand_id
1 'polypeptide(L)'
;MAGTKINIKAEVKASTILEVVIAMVLIVVVFSIAMMIFANVTSSSLSVKKIRAQAVLHEALLDAEKSISPTSQSLNVDDFRIEQEVKPYNQMSQLYDIHLTAYDGNQQKVTELEKVILISHE
;
A
#
# COMPACT_ATOMS: atom_id res chain seq x y z
N MET A 1 -7.73 67.95 27.20
CA MET A 1 -9.00 67.32 26.76
C MET A 1 -9.12 67.48 25.26
N ALA A 2 -9.34 66.38 24.53
CA ALA A 2 -10.10 66.29 23.27
C ALA A 2 -9.55 65.09 22.45
N GLY A 3 -10.11 63.90 22.71
CA GLY A 3 -9.94 62.74 21.82
C GLY A 3 -10.89 62.89 20.64
N THR A 4 -10.34 63.01 19.44
CA THR A 4 -11.11 63.06 18.19
C THR A 4 -11.76 61.70 17.93
N LYS A 5 -13.10 61.64 17.98
CA LYS A 5 -13.86 60.44 17.64
C LYS A 5 -13.88 60.26 16.12
N ILE A 6 -13.11 59.30 15.60
CA ILE A 6 -13.19 58.90 14.19
C ILE A 6 -14.47 58.09 14.02
N ASN A 7 -15.49 58.70 13.41
CA ASN A 7 -16.76 58.04 13.08
C ASN A 7 -16.60 57.31 11.74
N ILE A 8 -16.03 56.10 11.76
CA ILE A 8 -15.98 55.23 10.59
C ILE A 8 -17.34 54.52 10.47
N LYS A 9 -18.31 55.18 9.83
CA LYS A 9 -19.46 54.51 9.22
C LYS A 9 -19.01 53.81 7.93
N ALA A 10 -18.19 52.77 8.06
CA ALA A 10 -17.94 51.85 6.96
C ALA A 10 -18.97 50.72 7.08
N GLU A 11 -20.03 50.78 6.27
CA GLU A 11 -20.96 49.66 6.13
C GLU A 11 -20.23 48.53 5.41
N VAL A 12 -20.03 47.41 6.10
CA VAL A 12 -19.47 46.20 5.50
C VAL A 12 -20.55 45.63 4.57
N LYS A 13 -20.29 45.65 3.25
CA LYS A 13 -21.20 45.03 2.28
C LYS A 13 -21.36 43.55 2.63
N ALA A 14 -22.57 43.14 2.97
CA ALA A 14 -22.89 41.74 3.23
C ALA A 14 -22.66 40.91 1.96
N SER A 15 -22.03 39.75 2.11
CA SER A 15 -21.85 38.80 1.00
C SER A 15 -23.21 38.33 0.50
N THR A 16 -23.34 38.24 -0.82
CA THR A 16 -24.61 37.80 -1.44
C THR A 16 -24.73 36.29 -1.37
N ILE A 17 -25.96 35.77 -1.28
CA ILE A 17 -26.21 34.31 -1.30
C ILE A 17 -25.58 33.68 -2.56
N LEU A 18 -25.62 34.38 -3.68
CA LEU A 18 -25.06 33.92 -4.96
C LEU A 18 -23.54 33.76 -4.88
N GLU A 19 -22.84 34.68 -4.23
CA GLU A 19 -21.38 34.60 -4.02
C GLU A 19 -21.01 33.38 -3.16
N VAL A 20 -21.77 33.11 -2.10
CA VAL A 20 -21.56 31.94 -1.24
C VAL A 20 -21.77 30.64 -2.04
N VAL A 21 -22.81 30.58 -2.88
CA VAL A 21 -23.07 29.39 -3.71
C VAL A 21 -21.95 29.16 -4.72
N ILE A 22 -21.49 30.21 -5.40
CA ILE A 22 -20.35 30.10 -6.32
C ILE A 22 -19.10 29.61 -5.57
N ALA A 23 -18.82 30.15 -4.38
CA ALA A 23 -17.69 29.73 -3.57
C ALA A 23 -17.77 28.24 -3.18
N MET A 24 -18.95 27.74 -2.78
CA MET A 24 -19.13 26.32 -2.47
C MET A 24 -18.85 25.42 -3.68
N VAL A 25 -19.33 25.80 -4.87
CA VAL A 25 -19.06 25.05 -6.11
C VAL A 25 -17.57 25.01 -6.41
N LEU A 26 -16.88 26.16 -6.32
CA LEU A 26 -15.44 26.22 -6.55
C LEU A 26 -14.64 25.34 -5.59
N ILE A 27 -14.99 25.36 -4.30
CA ILE A 27 -14.33 24.51 -3.30
C ILE A 27 -14.53 23.03 -3.63
N VAL A 28 -15.74 22.61 -3.99
CA VAL A 28 -16.03 21.21 -4.35
C VAL A 28 -15.21 20.77 -5.57
N VAL A 29 -15.09 21.61 -6.59
CA VAL A 29 -14.29 21.31 -7.79
C VAL A 29 -12.81 21.13 -7.43
N VAL A 30 -12.23 22.07 -6.67
CA VAL A 30 -10.82 22.00 -6.25
C VAL A 30 -10.58 20.75 -5.38
N PHE A 31 -11.47 20.47 -4.43
CA PHE A 31 -11.35 19.31 -3.55
C PHE A 31 -11.43 17.99 -4.33
N SER A 32 -12.28 17.94 -5.36
CA SER A 32 -12.42 16.77 -6.23
C SER A 32 -11.13 16.50 -7.02
N ILE A 33 -10.51 17.54 -7.58
CA ILE A 33 -9.24 17.44 -8.30
C ILE A 33 -8.12 16.99 -7.33
N ALA A 34 -8.07 17.58 -6.14
CA ALA A 34 -7.10 17.20 -5.12
C ALA A 34 -7.24 15.72 -4.70
N MET A 35 -8.46 15.24 -4.48
CA MET A 35 -8.73 13.83 -4.18
C MET A 35 -8.31 12.90 -5.33
N MET A 36 -8.54 13.29 -6.58
CA MET A 36 -8.10 12.50 -7.75
C MET A 36 -6.58 12.35 -7.78
N ILE A 37 -5.84 13.44 -7.57
CA ILE A 37 -4.37 13.41 -7.50
C ILE A 37 -3.92 12.53 -6.32
N PHE A 38 -4.51 12.72 -5.14
CA PHE A 38 -4.20 11.94 -3.95
C PHE A 38 -4.40 10.43 -4.18
N ALA A 39 -5.52 10.05 -4.82
CA ALA A 39 -5.81 8.66 -5.14
C ALA A 39 -4.78 8.08 -6.12
N ASN A 40 -4.41 8.82 -7.17
CA ASN A 40 -3.43 8.39 -8.17
C ASN A 40 -2.01 8.22 -7.58
N VAL A 41 -1.60 9.11 -6.69
CA VAL A 41 -0.31 9.01 -5.99
C VAL A 41 -0.30 7.81 -5.04
N THR A 42 -1.38 7.66 -4.26
CA THR A 42 -1.50 6.54 -3.31
C THR A 42 -1.53 5.20 -4.03
N SER A 43 -2.29 5.07 -5.13
CA SER A 43 -2.33 3.83 -5.92
C SER A 43 -0.98 3.48 -6.54
N SER A 44 -0.26 4.48 -7.07
CA SER A 44 1.09 4.29 -7.60
C SER A 44 2.06 3.80 -6.51
N SER A 45 1.96 4.33 -5.29
CA SER A 45 2.79 3.88 -4.16
C SER A 45 2.52 2.42 -3.75
N LEU A 46 1.25 1.98 -3.79
CA LEU A 46 0.87 0.60 -3.52
C LEU A 46 1.41 -0.34 -4.60
N SER A 47 1.39 0.07 -5.87
CA SER A 47 2.01 -0.69 -6.96
C SER A 47 3.52 -0.85 -6.75
N VAL A 48 4.23 0.21 -6.33
CA VAL A 48 5.67 0.12 -6.02
C VAL A 48 5.93 -0.82 -4.85
N LYS A 49 5.14 -0.73 -3.77
CA LYS A 49 5.23 -1.67 -2.64
C LYS A 49 5.01 -3.12 -3.08
N LYS A 50 4.04 -3.37 -3.95
CA LYS A 50 3.74 -4.72 -4.48
C LYS A 50 4.90 -5.26 -5.33
N ILE A 51 5.47 -4.42 -6.20
CA ILE A 51 6.63 -4.80 -7.03
C ILE A 51 7.82 -5.14 -6.15
N ARG A 52 8.09 -4.34 -5.12
CA ARG A 52 9.18 -4.61 -4.16
C ARG A 52 8.93 -5.91 -3.39
N ALA A 53 7.72 -6.11 -2.87
CA ALA A 53 7.35 -7.36 -2.19
C ALA A 53 7.51 -8.58 -3.10
N GLN A 54 7.16 -8.47 -4.38
CA GLN A 54 7.35 -9.54 -5.36
C GLN A 54 8.83 -9.82 -5.62
N ALA A 55 9.68 -8.79 -5.71
CA ALA A 55 11.12 -8.97 -5.85
C ALA A 55 11.72 -9.71 -4.64
N VAL A 56 11.33 -9.32 -3.42
CA VAL A 56 11.76 -9.98 -2.18
C VAL A 56 11.27 -11.43 -2.12
N LEU A 57 10.02 -11.71 -2.52
CA LEU A 57 9.52 -13.09 -2.60
C LEU A 57 10.29 -13.94 -3.61
N HIS A 58 10.66 -13.37 -4.77
CA HIS A 58 11.47 -14.09 -5.74
C HIS A 58 12.87 -14.40 -5.23
N GLU A 59 13.50 -13.47 -4.51
CA GLU A 59 14.79 -13.71 -3.86
C GLU A 59 14.69 -14.81 -2.80
N ALA A 60 13.68 -14.73 -1.91
CA ALA A 60 13.42 -15.75 -0.91
C ALA A 60 13.14 -17.14 -1.53
N LEU A 61 12.46 -17.19 -2.67
CA LEU A 61 12.23 -18.43 -3.42
C LEU A 61 13.53 -18.99 -3.98
N LEU A 62 14.39 -18.16 -4.58
CA LEU A 62 15.68 -18.61 -5.11
C LEU A 62 16.60 -19.15 -4.02
N ASP A 63 16.53 -18.60 -2.82
CA ASP A 63 17.28 -19.11 -1.67
C ASP A 63 16.68 -20.39 -1.11
N ALA A 64 15.34 -20.50 -1.06
CA ALA A 64 14.65 -21.75 -0.70
C ALA A 64 14.94 -22.90 -1.69
N GLU A 65 15.16 -22.60 -2.97
CA GLU A 65 15.60 -23.59 -3.97
C GLU A 65 17.05 -24.08 -3.74
N LYS A 66 17.95 -23.20 -3.27
CA LYS A 66 19.35 -23.55 -3.01
C LYS A 66 19.53 -24.29 -1.69
N SER A 67 18.80 -23.89 -0.64
CA SER A 67 18.79 -24.54 0.66
C SER A 67 17.41 -25.14 0.90
N ILE A 68 17.21 -26.34 0.37
CA ILE A 68 15.97 -27.09 0.51
C ILE A 68 15.77 -27.44 1.98
N SER A 69 15.06 -26.57 2.70
CA SER A 69 14.58 -26.82 4.06
C SER A 69 13.08 -27.12 3.98
N PRO A 70 12.64 -28.36 4.25
CA PRO A 70 11.24 -28.78 4.16
C PRO A 70 10.39 -28.28 5.34
N THR A 71 10.73 -27.13 5.92
CA THR A 71 10.10 -26.59 7.13
C THR A 71 9.47 -25.25 6.82
N SER A 72 8.22 -25.06 7.26
CA SER A 72 7.56 -23.76 7.19
C SER A 72 8.28 -22.76 8.08
N GLN A 73 8.62 -21.60 7.53
CA GLN A 73 9.40 -20.58 8.23
C GLN A 73 8.78 -19.21 8.00
N SER A 74 8.80 -18.37 9.03
CA SER A 74 8.44 -16.96 8.92
C SER A 74 9.71 -16.13 8.96
N LEU A 75 9.97 -15.36 7.91
CA LEU A 75 11.13 -14.47 7.80
C LEU A 75 10.62 -13.03 7.77
N ASN A 76 11.24 -12.13 8.53
CA ASN A 76 11.01 -10.70 8.37
C ASN A 76 12.14 -10.14 7.51
N VAL A 77 11.81 -9.61 6.34
CA VAL A 77 12.75 -9.00 5.41
C VAL A 77 12.24 -7.59 5.08
N ASP A 78 13.07 -6.59 5.37
CA ASP A 78 12.68 -5.17 5.34
C ASP A 78 11.41 -4.88 6.19
N ASP A 79 10.38 -4.31 5.57
CA ASP A 79 9.06 -4.02 6.16
C ASP A 79 8.05 -5.16 5.94
N PHE A 80 8.47 -6.28 5.33
CA PHE A 80 7.59 -7.38 4.96
C PHE A 80 7.82 -8.61 5.84
N ARG A 81 6.72 -9.19 6.32
CA ARG A 81 6.71 -10.52 6.94
C ARG A 81 6.40 -11.54 5.85
N ILE A 82 7.35 -12.43 5.59
CA ILE A 82 7.23 -13.51 4.62
C ILE A 82 6.91 -14.78 5.39
N GLU A 83 5.85 -15.47 5.00
CA GLU A 83 5.52 -16.79 5.50
C GLU A 83 5.72 -17.80 4.38
N GLN A 84 6.63 -18.74 4.60
CA GLN A 84 6.90 -19.85 3.71
C GLN A 84 6.21 -21.10 4.26
N GLU A 85 5.37 -21.71 3.45
CA GLU A 85 4.79 -23.02 3.69
C GLU A 85 5.31 -24.01 2.66
N VAL A 86 5.76 -25.18 3.11
CA VAL A 86 6.24 -26.25 2.25
C VAL A 86 5.37 -27.48 2.46
N LYS A 87 4.68 -27.96 1.42
CA LYS A 87 3.79 -29.12 1.47
C LYS A 87 4.17 -30.16 0.41
N PRO A 88 4.09 -31.46 0.69
CA PRO A 88 4.30 -32.48 -0.33
C PRO A 88 3.19 -32.41 -1.39
N TYR A 89 3.59 -32.32 -2.66
CA TYR A 89 2.66 -32.21 -3.78
C TYR A 89 2.14 -33.59 -4.18
N ASN A 90 0.82 -33.77 -4.20
CA ASN A 90 0.14 -35.01 -4.61
C ASN A 90 0.63 -36.31 -3.92
N GLN A 91 1.05 -36.22 -2.65
CA GLN A 91 1.57 -37.36 -1.87
C GLN A 91 2.81 -38.04 -2.49
N MET A 92 3.47 -37.40 -3.47
CA MET A 92 4.72 -37.86 -4.06
C MET A 92 5.89 -37.24 -3.27
N SER A 93 6.67 -38.07 -2.58
CA SER A 93 7.77 -37.62 -1.70
C SER A 93 8.92 -36.87 -2.38
N GLN A 94 8.88 -36.74 -3.72
CA GLN A 94 9.92 -36.06 -4.50
C GLN A 94 9.49 -34.67 -4.99
N LEU A 95 8.20 -34.33 -4.86
CA LEU A 95 7.63 -33.05 -5.29
C LEU A 95 7.13 -32.28 -4.07
N TYR A 96 7.59 -31.05 -3.95
CA TYR A 96 7.21 -30.15 -2.87
C TYR A 96 6.62 -28.88 -3.47
N ASP A 97 5.49 -28.47 -2.93
CA ASP A 97 4.86 -27.20 -3.21
C ASP A 97 5.32 -26.18 -2.17
N ILE A 98 5.90 -25.08 -2.65
CA ILE A 98 6.37 -23.96 -1.85
C ILE A 98 5.38 -22.81 -2.07
N HIS A 99 4.64 -22.48 -1.02
CA HIS A 99 3.74 -21.33 -0.99
C HIS A 99 4.37 -20.24 -0.12
N LEU A 100 4.65 -19.10 -0.73
CA LEU A 100 5.24 -17.93 -0.08
C LEU A 100 4.21 -16.80 -0.06
N THR A 101 3.91 -16.28 1.12
CA THR A 101 3.00 -15.13 1.28
C THR A 101 3.74 -13.97 1.92
N ALA A 102 3.66 -12.78 1.32
CA ALA A 102 4.21 -11.55 1.88
C ALA A 102 3.11 -10.69 2.50
N TYR A 103 3.30 -10.29 3.75
CA TYR A 103 2.45 -9.40 4.52
C TYR A 103 3.17 -8.06 4.77
N ASP A 104 2.46 -6.94 4.68
CA ASP A 104 2.94 -5.61 5.11
C ASP A 104 2.87 -5.51 6.66
N GLY A 105 3.47 -4.49 7.26
CA GLY A 105 3.44 -4.23 8.71
C GLY A 105 2.04 -4.12 9.33
N ASN A 106 1.01 -3.89 8.51
CA ASN A 106 -0.41 -3.91 8.91
C ASN A 106 -1.05 -5.31 8.86
N GLN A 107 -0.26 -6.38 8.69
CA GLN A 107 -0.72 -7.76 8.50
C GLN A 107 -1.65 -7.98 7.28
N GLN A 108 -1.66 -7.04 6.34
CA GLN A 108 -2.38 -7.20 5.08
C GLN A 108 -1.51 -7.97 4.09
N LYS A 109 -2.09 -9.01 3.49
CA LYS A 109 -1.46 -9.77 2.40
C LYS A 109 -1.22 -8.85 1.21
N VAL A 110 0.06 -8.68 0.84
CA VAL A 110 0.49 -7.83 -0.28
C VAL A 110 0.56 -8.64 -1.57
N THR A 111 1.11 -9.84 -1.48
CA THR A 111 1.26 -10.75 -2.62
C THR A 111 1.51 -12.18 -2.13
N GLU A 112 1.31 -13.15 -3.01
CA GLU A 112 1.68 -14.54 -2.82
C GLU A 112 2.42 -15.07 -4.05
N LEU A 113 3.19 -16.12 -3.86
CA LEU A 113 3.90 -16.84 -4.89
C LEU A 113 3.83 -18.34 -4.57
N GLU A 114 3.42 -19.14 -5.53
CA GLU A 114 3.32 -20.60 -5.40
C GLU A 114 4.20 -21.24 -6.47
N LYS A 115 5.01 -22.22 -6.08
CA LYS A 115 5.87 -22.95 -7.00
C LYS A 115 6.08 -24.39 -6.53
N VAL A 116 5.87 -25.32 -7.45
CA VAL A 116 6.21 -26.73 -7.25
C VAL A 116 7.67 -26.96 -7.66
N ILE A 117 8.46 -27.53 -6.77
CA ILE A 117 9.84 -27.94 -7.01
C ILE A 117 10.00 -29.45 -6.88
N LEU A 118 10.88 -30.02 -7.71
CA LEU A 118 11.32 -31.40 -7.60
C LEU A 118 12.62 -31.41 -6.80
N ILE A 119 12.66 -32.13 -5.67
CA ILE A 119 13.91 -32.35 -4.94
C ILE A 119 14.53 -33.63 -5.50
N SER A 120 15.50 -33.49 -6.40
CA SER A 120 16.36 -34.61 -6.79
C SER A 120 17.40 -34.83 -5.70
N HIS A 121 17.23 -35.90 -4.92
CA HIS A 121 18.35 -36.47 -4.16
C HIS A 121 19.31 -37.09 -5.18
N GLU A 122 20.48 -36.47 -5.39
CA GLU A 122 21.68 -37.20 -5.82
C GLU A 122 22.25 -38.02 -4.65
#